data_AF-A0A6I5CB04-F1
#
_entry.id   AF-A0A6I5CB04-F1
#
_cell.length_a   1.000
_cell.length_b   1.000
_cell.length_c   1.000
_cell.angle_alpha   90.00
_cell.angle_beta   90.00
_cell.angle_gamma   90.00
#
_symmetry.space_group_name_H-M   'P 1'
#
loop_
_entity.id
_entity.type
_entity.pdbx_description
1 polymer ?
#
loop_
_entity_poly.entity_id
_entity_poly.type
_entity_poly.pdbx_seq_one_letter_code
_entity_poly.pdbx_strand_id
1 'polypeptide(L)' 'MGCACKGGNKTRYEVVVTTDGKEKVVFASASKPTAETVGKRYAGSTIREVPPAGAAGSTK' A
#
# COMPACT_ATOMS: atom_id res chain seq x y z
N MET A 1 -12.57 -3.68 10.68
CA MET A 1 -12.20 -2.82 9.53
C MET A 1 -11.84 -1.43 10.03
N GLY A 2 -10.54 -1.17 10.16
CA GLY A 2 -9.99 0.17 10.35
C GLY A 2 -8.70 0.22 9.55
N CYS A 3 -8.83 0.24 8.22
CA CYS A 3 -7.67 0.40 7.35
C CYS A 3 -6.95 1.66 7.82
N ALA A 4 -5.64 1.58 8.00
CA ALA A 4 -4.81 2.55 8.73
C ALA A 4 -4.67 3.92 8.03
N CYS A 5 -5.76 4.47 7.50
CA CYS A 5 -5.89 5.73 6.78
C CYS A 5 -5.80 6.97 7.68
N LYS A 6 -5.33 6.84 8.92
CA LYS A 6 -4.97 8.00 9.75
C LYS A 6 -3.53 8.41 9.44
N GLY A 7 -3.45 9.37 8.52
CA GLY A 7 -2.38 10.34 8.26
C GLY A 7 -0.97 10.05 8.81
N GLY A 8 -0.13 9.36 8.02
CA GLY A 8 1.31 9.35 8.28
C GLY A 8 2.03 10.16 7.19
N ASN A 9 2.84 11.13 7.57
CA ASN A 9 3.78 11.87 6.71
C ASN A 9 4.91 10.97 6.15
N LYS A 10 4.63 9.69 5.90
CA LYS A 10 5.58 8.66 5.50
C LYS A 10 5.05 7.87 4.33
N THR A 11 5.96 7.51 3.42
CA THR A 11 5.70 6.60 2.32
C THR A 11 5.23 5.24 2.83
N ARG A 12 4.25 4.65 2.14
CA ARG A 12 3.68 3.35 2.46
C ARG A 12 3.83 2.41 1.28
N TYR A 13 3.88 1.13 1.58
CA TYR A 13 3.96 0.03 0.62
C TYR A 13 2.68 -0.78 0.78
N GLU A 14 1.85 -0.75 -0.25
CA GLU A 14 0.61 -1.49 -0.34
C GLU A 14 0.82 -2.73 -1.19
N VAL A 15 0.34 -3.87 -0.71
CA VAL A 15 0.28 -5.11 -1.49
C VAL A 15 -1.11 -5.17 -2.09
N VAL A 16 -1.15 -5.02 -3.41
CA VAL A 16 -2.34 -5.08 -4.24
C VAL A 16 -2.42 -6.47 -4.84
N VAL A 17 -3.56 -7.14 -4.72
CA VAL A 17 -3.83 -8.37 -5.44
C VAL A 17 -4.93 -8.11 -6.45
N THR A 18 -4.80 -8.70 -7.63
CA THR A 18 -5.90 -8.71 -8.60
C THR A 18 -6.68 -9.99 -8.39
N THR A 19 -7.92 -9.87 -7.93
CA THR A 19 -8.84 -11.00 -7.74
C THR A 19 -10.12 -10.69 -8.48
N ASP A 20 -10.56 -11.58 -9.36
CA ASP A 20 -11.76 -11.38 -10.20
C ASP A 20 -11.73 -10.07 -11.01
N GLY A 21 -10.57 -9.72 -11.56
CA GLY A 21 -10.36 -8.49 -12.34
C GLY A 21 -10.42 -7.20 -11.51
N LYS A 22 -10.49 -7.28 -10.19
CA LYS A 22 -10.51 -6.13 -9.28
C LYS A 22 -9.23 -6.08 -8.46
N GLU A 23 -8.58 -4.94 -8.47
CA GLU A 23 -7.44 -4.65 -7.60
C GLU A 23 -7.93 -4.44 -6.16
N LYS A 24 -7.34 -5.19 -5.23
CA LYS A 24 -7.64 -5.09 -3.81
C LYS A 24 -6.36 -4.96 -3.01
N VAL A 25 -6.29 -3.95 -2.16
CA VAL A 25 -5.21 -3.83 -1.18
C VAL A 25 -5.46 -4.85 -0.06
N VAL A 26 -4.59 -5.85 0.05
CA VAL A 26 -4.65 -6.87 1.10
C VAL A 26 -3.77 -6.54 2.29
N PHE A 27 -2.76 -5.70 2.08
CA PHE A 27 -1.83 -5.29 3.13
C PHE A 27 -1.26 -3.90 2.84
N ALA A 28 -1.00 -3.12 3.88
CA ALA A 28 -0.32 -1.83 3.78
C ALA A 28 0.63 -1.67 4.96
N SER A 29 1.89 -1.29 4.69
CA SER A 29 2.90 -1.08 5.73
C SER A 29 3.86 0.04 5.36
N ALA A 30 4.53 0.66 6.33
CA ALA A 30 5.58 1.65 6.10
C ALA A 30 6.93 1.01 5.70
N SER A 31 7.03 -0.32 5.69
CA SER A 31 8.28 -1.04 5.45
C SER A 31 8.21 -1.90 4.18
N LYS A 32 9.04 -1.56 3.19
CA LYS A 32 9.19 -2.30 1.93
C LYS A 32 9.50 -3.80 2.09
N PRO A 33 10.51 -4.22 2.88
CA PRO A 33 10.84 -5.66 2.98
C PRO A 33 9.70 -6.48 3.59
N THR A 34 8.90 -5.87 4.46
CA THR A 34 7.70 -6.49 5.04
C THR A 34 6.62 -6.65 3.97
N ALA A 35 6.34 -5.60 3.18
CA ALA A 35 5.40 -5.68 2.08
C ALA A 35 5.82 -6.71 1.01
N GLU A 36 7.12 -6.84 0.73
CA GLU A 36 7.67 -7.86 -0.16
C GLU A 36 7.48 -9.28 0.36
N THR A 37 7.74 -9.48 1.66
CA THR A 37 7.53 -10.78 2.30
C THR A 37 6.07 -11.18 2.29
N VAL A 38 5.16 -10.23 2.53
CA VAL A 38 3.72 -10.46 2.49
C VAL A 38 3.23 -10.68 1.05
N GLY A 39 3.73 -9.90 0.09
CA GLY A 39 3.40 -10.04 -1.34
C GLY A 39 3.75 -11.41 -1.88
N LYS A 40 4.89 -12.00 -1.48
CA LYS A 40 5.24 -13.37 -1.87
C LYS A 40 4.22 -14.42 -1.43
N ARG A 41 3.39 -14.16 -0.41
CA ARG A 41 2.31 -15.07 0.03
C ARG A 41 1.05 -14.97 -0.81
N TYR A 42 0.90 -13.90 -1.59
CA TYR A 42 -0.25 -13.66 -2.44
C TYR A 42 0.17 -13.77 -3.91
N ALA A 43 -0.27 -14.85 -4.57
CA ALA A 43 0.01 -15.06 -6.00
C ALA A 43 -0.61 -13.93 -6.84
N GLY A 44 0.19 -13.37 -7.76
CA GLY A 44 -0.25 -12.24 -8.58
C GLY A 44 -0.41 -10.92 -7.81
N SER A 45 0.27 -10.80 -6.65
CA SER A 45 0.32 -9.52 -5.94
C SER A 45 1.39 -8.59 -6.49
N THR A 46 1.09 -7.29 -6.42
CA THR A 46 1.94 -6.19 -6.86
C THR A 46 2.12 -5.23 -5.70
N ILE A 47 3.34 -4.74 -5.51
CA ILE A 47 3.64 -3.78 -4.45
C ILE A 47 3.57 -2.37 -5.02
N ARG A 48 2.67 -1.55 -4.46
CA ARG A 48 2.49 -0.15 -4.80
C ARG A 48 3.09 0.73 -3.71
N GLU A 49 4.00 1.60 -4.10
CA GLU A 49 4.46 2.67 -3.21
C GLU A 49 3.45 3.82 -3.23
N VAL A 50 2.92 4.17 -2.06
CA VAL A 50 1.97 5.25 -1.86
C VAL A 50 2.68 6.36 -1.09
N PRO A 51 2.95 7.51 -1.73
CA PRO A 51 3.53 8.65 -1.03
C PRO A 51 2.53 9.18 0.01
N PRO A 52 3.02 9.85 1.07
CA PRO A 52 2.14 10.42 2.08
C PRO A 52 1.18 11.44 1.46
N ALA A 53 -0.05 11.48 1.95
CA ALA A 53 -1.11 12.36 1.44
C ALA A 53 -0.77 13.87 1.52
N GLY A 54 0.30 14.25 2.22
CA GLY A 54 0.84 15.62 2.25
C GLY A 54 1.83 15.96 1.12
N ALA A 55 2.29 14.98 0.32
CA ALA A 55 3.23 15.22 -0.78
C ALA A 55 2.55 15.63 -2.10
N ALA A 56 1.23 15.39 -2.24
CA ALA A 56 0.47 15.70 -3.45
C ALA A 56 -0.44 16.94 -3.33
N GLY A 57 -0.27 17.77 -2.28
CA GLY A 57 -1.20 18.86 -1.96
C GLY A 57 -0.55 20.08 -1.33
N SER A 58 0.68 20.43 -1.70
CA SER A 58 1.28 21.73 -1.32
C SER A 58 1.59 22.55 -2.57
N THR A 59 0.53 22.95 -3.28
CA THR A 59 0.57 24.15 -4.12
C THR A 59 -0.31 25.17 -3.41
N LYS A 60 0.37 26.11 -2.76
CA LYS A 60 -0.17 27.30 -2.10
C LYS A 60 -0.86 28.23 -3.10
#